data_AF-A0A6A5YX70-F1
#
_entry.id   AF-A0A6A5YX70-F1
#
_cell.length_a   1.000
_cell.length_b   1.000
_cell.length_c   1.000
_cell.angle_alpha   90.00
_cell.angle_beta   90.00
_cell.angle_gamma   90.00
#
_symmetry.space_group_name_H-M   'P 1'
#
loop_
_entity.id
_entity.type
_entity.pdbx_description
1 polymer ?
#
loop_
_entity_poly.entity_id
_entity_poly.type
_entity_poly.pdbx_seq_one_letter_code
_entity_poly.pdbx_strand_id
1 'polypeptide(L)'
;MAEKTFDWKMYRYVPSLIGPIISIVIFSILAGLHLWQLLRTKKKIIVWIVIGTICEVVGYAARIASHFDNESWAPFIIQGIFILIGPLFFAATIYMMLGRTIRLSGGEEVSLIKPKWCTRLFVGADVSTLILQGLGASIMGTMQLELALAGEKIVIAGLALQVATFITFLVFTTDFHIRMNRQTRRGTVAPVSDEWRKILWILYTVSSLVLARCTFRLIEYAMGNAAYLIAHEWTLYVFDTTLMVIVLVLLLVLQPTKYVPQENRKLSQSDSEGLAMESA
;
A
#
# COMPACT_ATOMS: atom_id res chain seq x y z
N MET A 1 -34.92 22.03 19.47
CA MET A 1 -34.05 21.18 18.64
C MET A 1 -32.77 21.98 18.44
N ALA A 2 -31.65 21.57 19.05
CA ALA A 2 -30.39 22.27 18.88
C ALA A 2 -29.99 22.17 17.40
N GLU A 3 -29.88 23.33 16.75
CA GLU A 3 -29.33 23.47 15.41
C GLU A 3 -27.94 22.82 15.42
N LYS A 4 -27.79 21.64 14.80
CA LYS A 4 -26.48 21.00 14.63
C LYS A 4 -25.68 21.86 13.66
N THR A 5 -25.07 22.92 14.16
CA THR A 5 -24.10 23.70 13.41
C THR A 5 -22.91 22.81 13.11
N PHE A 6 -22.53 22.77 11.82
CA PHE A 6 -21.41 21.99 11.34
C PHE A 6 -20.12 22.64 11.81
N ASP A 7 -19.63 22.24 12.98
CA ASP A 7 -18.28 22.58 13.44
C ASP A 7 -17.30 21.69 12.67
N TRP A 8 -17.06 21.97 11.40
CA TRP A 8 -16.02 21.34 10.61
C TRP A 8 -14.88 22.32 10.41
N LYS A 9 -13.66 21.83 10.65
CA LYS A 9 -12.45 22.61 10.45
C LYS A 9 -11.45 21.77 9.66
N MET A 10 -10.83 22.41 8.68
CA MET A 10 -9.77 21.81 7.88
C MET A 10 -8.60 21.36 8.75
N TYR A 11 -8.25 22.20 9.74
CA TYR A 11 -7.36 21.84 10.83
C TYR A 11 -7.95 22.29 12.17
N ARG A 12 -7.91 21.39 13.17
CA ARG A 12 -8.23 21.73 14.58
C ARG A 12 -7.01 22.10 15.41
N TYR A 13 -5.83 22.07 14.78
CA TYR A 13 -4.54 22.43 15.32
C TYR A 13 -3.77 23.23 14.27
N VAL A 14 -2.70 23.91 14.66
CA VAL A 14 -1.76 24.47 13.67
C VAL A 14 -0.80 23.35 13.27
N PRO A 15 -0.74 22.93 11.99
CA PRO A 15 0.19 21.88 11.55
C PRO A 15 1.61 22.22 11.98
N SER A 16 2.38 21.29 12.52
CA SER A 16 3.78 21.55 12.87
C SER A 16 4.64 21.61 11.62
N LEU A 17 5.68 22.45 11.65
CA LEU A 17 6.66 22.52 10.56
C LEU A 17 7.69 21.38 10.65
N ILE A 18 8.01 20.95 11.87
CA ILE A 18 9.07 19.97 12.14
C ILE A 18 8.68 18.57 11.66
N GLY A 19 7.44 18.14 11.93
CA GLY A 19 6.94 16.81 11.56
C GLY A 19 7.05 16.52 10.06
N PRO A 20 6.48 17.36 9.17
CA PRO A 20 6.55 17.16 7.73
C PRO A 20 7.99 17.19 7.20
N ILE A 21 8.87 18.05 7.73
CA ILE A 21 10.27 18.12 7.32
C ILE A 21 10.99 16.80 7.62
N ILE A 22 10.83 16.26 8.84
CA ILE A 22 11.42 14.97 9.22
C ILE A 22 10.91 13.86 8.30
N SER A 23 9.60 13.82 8.05
CA SER A 23 9.01 12.83 7.12
C SER A 23 9.59 12.94 5.72
N ILE A 24 9.70 14.15 5.14
CA ILE A 24 10.28 14.37 3.82
C ILE A 24 11.71 13.85 3.77
N VAL A 25 12.54 14.16 4.77
CA VAL A 25 13.94 13.70 4.82
C VAL A 25 13.99 12.17 4.82
N ILE A 26 13.20 11.52 5.68
CA ILE A 26 13.18 10.06 5.78
C ILE A 26 12.69 9.42 4.47
N PHE A 27 11.55 9.87 3.93
CA PHE A 27 11.01 9.33 2.68
C PHE A 27 11.91 9.62 1.48
N SER A 28 12.62 10.75 1.45
CA SER A 28 13.59 11.07 0.39
C SER A 28 14.81 10.16 0.44
N ILE A 29 15.33 9.87 1.63
CA ILE A 29 16.41 8.88 1.81
C ILE A 29 15.94 7.50 1.33
N LEU A 30 14.76 7.06 1.77
CA LEU A 30 14.19 5.77 1.36
C LEU A 30 13.91 5.71 -0.15
N ALA A 31 13.39 6.79 -0.74
CA ALA A 31 13.19 6.91 -2.19
C ALA A 31 14.51 6.77 -2.94
N GLY A 32 15.57 7.43 -2.46
CA GLY A 32 16.92 7.32 -3.02
C GLY A 32 17.48 5.89 -2.94
N LEU A 33 17.30 5.23 -1.79
CA LEU A 33 17.74 3.84 -1.59
C LEU A 33 16.98 2.85 -2.48
N HIS A 34 15.66 2.98 -2.59
CA HIS A 34 14.84 2.17 -3.48
C HIS A 34 15.12 2.45 -4.96
N LEU A 35 15.38 3.71 -5.32
CA LEU A 35 15.80 4.09 -6.67
C LEU A 35 17.16 3.48 -7.01
N TRP A 36 18.13 3.54 -6.10
CA TRP A 36 19.42 2.88 -6.26
C TRP A 36 19.25 1.37 -6.45
N GLN A 37 18.38 0.73 -5.65
CA GLN A 37 18.05 -0.68 -5.79
C GLN A 37 17.38 -0.99 -7.15
N LEU A 38 16.50 -0.11 -7.65
CA LEU A 38 15.88 -0.22 -8.96
C LEU A 38 16.92 -0.13 -10.08
N LEU A 39 17.86 0.82 -10.01
CA LEU A 39 18.91 1.00 -11.02
C LEU A 39 19.88 -0.20 -11.05
N ARG A 40 20.22 -0.75 -9.88
CA ARG A 40 21.09 -1.93 -9.75
C ARG A 40 20.41 -3.22 -10.24
N THR A 41 19.17 -3.46 -9.84
CA THR A 41 18.49 -4.75 -10.10
C THR A 41 17.65 -4.75 -11.38
N LYS A 42 17.24 -3.58 -11.87
CA LYS A 42 16.34 -3.36 -13.02
C LYS A 42 15.00 -4.10 -12.91
N LYS A 43 14.54 -4.36 -11.68
CA LYS A 43 13.33 -5.14 -11.43
C LYS A 43 12.11 -4.23 -11.35
N LYS A 44 11.18 -4.41 -12.31
CA LYS A 44 9.96 -3.61 -12.46
C LYS A 44 9.08 -3.49 -11.20
N ILE A 45 9.18 -4.44 -10.27
CA ILE A 45 8.40 -4.39 -9.02
C ILE A 45 8.77 -3.21 -8.11
N ILE A 46 10.04 -2.78 -8.14
CA ILE A 46 10.54 -1.68 -7.29
C ILE A 46 10.03 -0.33 -7.78
N VAL A 47 9.64 -0.21 -9.06
CA VAL A 47 9.06 1.01 -9.64
C VAL A 47 7.84 1.47 -8.83
N TRP A 48 6.97 0.54 -8.44
CA TRP A 48 5.80 0.86 -7.62
C TRP A 48 6.19 1.40 -6.24
N ILE A 49 7.20 0.82 -5.60
CA ILE A 49 7.72 1.33 -4.33
C ILE A 49 8.24 2.76 -4.50
N VAL A 50 9.05 3.02 -5.53
CA VAL A 50 9.60 4.36 -5.78
C VAL A 50 8.50 5.39 -6.02
N ILE A 51 7.51 5.06 -6.85
CA ILE A 51 6.35 5.93 -7.09
C ILE A 51 5.61 6.19 -5.77
N GLY A 52 5.35 5.16 -4.98
CA GLY A 52 4.68 5.30 -3.68
C GLY A 52 5.46 6.18 -2.71
N THR A 53 6.79 6.07 -2.66
CA THR A 53 7.64 6.93 -1.82
C THR A 53 7.65 8.38 -2.28
N ILE A 54 7.62 8.63 -3.60
CA ILE A 54 7.54 9.98 -4.15
C ILE A 54 6.19 10.61 -3.78
N CYS A 55 5.11 9.84 -3.82
CA CYS A 55 3.80 10.32 -3.36
C CYS A 55 3.86 10.79 -1.90
N GLU A 56 4.46 10.01 -1.00
CA GLU A 56 4.63 10.42 0.40
C GLU A 56 5.40 11.74 0.52
N VAL A 57 6.52 11.89 -0.20
CA VAL A 57 7.31 13.15 -0.21
C VAL A 57 6.47 14.33 -0.66
N VAL A 58 5.72 14.20 -1.76
CA VAL A 58 4.84 15.26 -2.28
C VAL A 58 3.74 15.59 -1.27
N GLY A 59 3.18 14.57 -0.63
CA GLY A 59 2.15 14.73 0.40
C GLY A 59 2.64 15.55 1.59
N TYR A 60 3.79 15.21 2.16
CA TYR A 60 4.37 16.00 3.26
C TYR A 60 4.89 17.37 2.81
N ALA A 61 5.33 17.54 1.56
CA ALA A 61 5.67 18.86 1.03
C ALA A 61 4.45 19.78 0.95
N ALA A 62 3.30 19.27 0.49
CA ALA A 62 2.03 20.00 0.53
C ALA A 62 1.59 20.31 1.97
N ARG A 63 1.87 19.42 2.91
CA ARG A 63 1.61 19.66 4.33
C ARG A 63 2.45 20.81 4.92
N ILE A 64 3.69 21.02 4.45
CA ILE A 64 4.48 22.22 4.78
C ILE A 64 3.77 23.48 4.28
N ALA A 65 3.23 23.47 3.05
CA ALA A 65 2.48 24.62 2.55
C ALA A 65 1.25 24.92 3.43
N SER A 66 0.56 23.89 3.94
CA SER A 66 -0.54 24.06 4.91
C SER A 66 -0.13 24.64 6.27
N HIS A 67 1.16 24.61 6.64
CA HIS A 67 1.63 25.29 7.84
C HIS A 67 1.58 26.82 7.70
N PHE A 68 1.95 27.32 6.51
CA PHE A 68 1.97 28.75 6.21
C PHE A 68 0.61 29.30 5.83
N ASP A 69 -0.25 28.47 5.24
CA ASP A 69 -1.63 28.82 4.89
C ASP A 69 -2.55 27.61 5.18
N ASN A 70 -3.17 27.64 6.36
CA ASN A 70 -4.02 26.57 6.88
C ASN A 70 -5.48 26.66 6.41
N GLU A 71 -5.86 27.70 5.65
CA GLU A 71 -7.18 27.87 5.06
C GLU A 71 -7.19 27.48 3.58
N SER A 72 -6.01 27.38 2.95
CA SER A 72 -5.90 26.98 1.55
C SER A 72 -6.26 25.51 1.32
N TRP A 73 -7.35 25.30 0.60
CA TRP A 73 -7.84 23.97 0.19
C TRP A 73 -6.81 23.18 -0.63
N ALA A 74 -6.01 23.84 -1.46
CA ALA A 74 -5.11 23.15 -2.38
C ALA A 74 -4.03 22.32 -1.66
N PRO A 75 -3.20 22.89 -0.76
CA PRO A 75 -2.28 22.13 0.10
C PRO A 75 -2.95 20.99 0.87
N PHE A 76 -4.16 21.22 1.41
CA PHE A 76 -4.89 20.22 2.18
C PHE A 76 -5.38 19.04 1.35
N ILE A 77 -5.90 19.30 0.15
CA ILE A 77 -6.33 18.25 -0.78
C ILE A 77 -5.11 17.48 -1.29
N ILE A 78 -4.04 18.18 -1.69
CA ILE A 78 -2.82 17.54 -2.21
C ILE A 78 -2.21 16.62 -1.16
N GLN A 79 -1.98 17.08 0.09
CA GLN A 79 -1.44 16.19 1.12
C GLN A 79 -2.34 14.97 1.35
N GLY A 80 -3.66 15.15 1.37
CA GLY A 80 -4.61 14.12 1.74
C GLY A 80 -4.61 13.01 0.69
N ILE A 81 -4.62 13.39 -0.58
CA ILE A 81 -4.55 12.48 -1.71
C ILE A 81 -3.20 11.74 -1.74
N PHE A 82 -2.09 12.47 -1.68
CA PHE A 82 -0.77 11.87 -1.90
C PHE A 82 -0.32 10.96 -0.75
N ILE A 83 -0.60 11.33 0.52
CA ILE A 83 -0.34 10.47 1.70
C ILE A 83 -1.23 9.22 1.66
N LEU A 84 -2.42 9.31 1.07
CA LEU A 84 -3.34 8.17 0.94
C LEU A 84 -2.96 7.23 -0.21
N ILE A 85 -2.46 7.77 -1.32
CA ILE A 85 -2.08 7.01 -2.52
C ILE A 85 -0.76 6.25 -2.36
N GLY A 86 0.29 6.86 -1.78
CA GLY A 86 1.61 6.22 -1.65
C GLY A 86 1.59 4.76 -1.18
N PRO A 87 0.89 4.45 -0.09
CA PRO A 87 0.72 3.11 0.48
C PRO A 87 -0.01 2.12 -0.41
N LEU A 88 -0.90 2.58 -1.29
CA LEU A 88 -1.57 1.70 -2.25
C LEU A 88 -0.56 1.10 -3.21
N PHE A 89 0.51 1.83 -3.54
CA PHE A 89 1.61 1.28 -4.33
C PHE A 89 2.46 0.28 -3.54
N PHE A 90 2.59 0.46 -2.21
CA PHE A 90 3.23 -0.53 -1.35
C PHE A 90 2.37 -1.80 -1.28
N ALA A 91 1.05 -1.67 -1.11
CA ALA A 91 0.09 -2.77 -1.16
C ALA A 91 0.14 -3.53 -2.50
N ALA A 92 0.13 -2.82 -3.62
CA ALA A 92 0.28 -3.41 -4.96
C ALA A 92 1.56 -4.25 -5.07
N THR A 93 2.66 -3.76 -4.49
CA THR A 93 3.93 -4.50 -4.44
C THR A 93 3.81 -5.79 -3.65
N ILE A 94 3.16 -5.76 -2.48
CA ILE A 94 2.89 -6.94 -1.64
C ILE A 94 2.04 -7.97 -2.41
N TYR A 95 1.00 -7.53 -3.12
CA TYR A 95 0.16 -8.42 -3.93
C TYR A 95 0.93 -9.09 -5.07
N MET A 96 1.82 -8.34 -5.72
CA MET A 96 2.73 -8.90 -6.74
C MET A 96 3.73 -9.89 -6.13
N MET A 97 4.24 -9.62 -4.93
CA MET A 97 5.14 -10.51 -4.21
C MET A 97 4.46 -11.82 -3.82
N LEU A 98 3.21 -11.79 -3.34
CA LEU A 98 2.43 -13.01 -3.10
C LEU A 98 2.28 -13.81 -4.40
N GLY A 99 1.87 -13.15 -5.48
CA GLY A 99 1.68 -13.80 -6.77
C GLY A 99 2.95 -14.50 -7.25
N ARG A 100 4.12 -13.89 -7.05
CA ARG A 100 5.42 -14.51 -7.34
C ARG A 100 5.77 -15.66 -6.40
N THR A 101 5.50 -15.51 -5.10
CA THR A 101 5.73 -16.56 -4.10
C THR A 101 4.96 -17.84 -4.44
N ILE A 102 3.71 -17.70 -4.91
CA ILE A 102 2.92 -18.83 -5.39
C ILE A 102 3.63 -19.54 -6.55
N ARG A 103 4.17 -18.80 -7.52
CA ARG A 103 4.91 -19.41 -8.65
C ARG A 103 6.21 -20.09 -8.22
N LEU A 104 6.96 -19.43 -7.34
CA LEU A 104 8.24 -19.97 -6.82
C LEU A 104 8.06 -21.29 -6.10
N SER A 105 6.97 -21.41 -5.34
CA SER A 105 6.64 -22.63 -4.61
C SER A 105 6.09 -23.76 -5.49
N GLY A 106 5.88 -23.54 -6.80
CA GLY A 106 5.19 -24.49 -7.68
C GLY A 106 3.70 -24.64 -7.38
N GLY A 107 3.13 -23.75 -6.57
CA GLY A 107 1.76 -23.83 -6.07
C GLY A 107 0.67 -23.32 -7.01
N GLU A 108 0.95 -23.17 -8.31
CA GLU A 108 -0.03 -22.64 -9.27
C GLU A 108 -1.29 -23.50 -9.35
N GLU A 109 -1.16 -24.83 -9.22
CA GLU A 109 -2.28 -25.77 -9.20
C GLU A 109 -3.03 -25.84 -7.87
N VAL A 110 -2.42 -25.28 -6.82
CA VAL A 110 -2.88 -25.35 -5.42
C VAL A 110 -3.62 -24.08 -5.02
N SER A 111 -3.26 -22.98 -5.68
CA SER A 111 -3.82 -21.67 -5.42
C SER A 111 -5.26 -21.59 -5.95
N LEU A 112 -6.18 -21.16 -5.08
CA LEU A 112 -7.59 -20.97 -5.44
C LEU A 112 -7.79 -19.98 -6.60
N ILE A 113 -6.87 -19.01 -6.74
CA ILE A 113 -6.94 -17.97 -7.76
C ILE A 113 -5.58 -17.87 -8.43
N LYS A 114 -5.56 -17.89 -9.77
CA LYS A 114 -4.32 -17.71 -10.54
C LYS A 114 -3.60 -16.43 -10.06
N PRO A 115 -2.28 -16.48 -9.78
CA PRO A 115 -1.53 -15.36 -9.23
C PRO A 115 -1.74 -14.01 -9.93
N LYS A 116 -1.88 -14.02 -11.27
CA LYS A 116 -2.12 -12.81 -12.07
C LYS A 116 -3.49 -12.16 -11.80
N TRP A 117 -4.51 -12.96 -11.53
CA TRP A 117 -5.86 -12.48 -11.22
C TRP A 117 -5.94 -11.97 -9.78
N CYS A 118 -5.27 -12.64 -8.84
CA CYS A 118 -5.16 -12.20 -7.46
C CYS A 118 -4.67 -10.75 -7.38
N THR A 119 -3.50 -10.45 -7.98
CA THR A 119 -2.97 -9.07 -7.99
C THR A 119 -3.91 -8.08 -8.66
N ARG A 120 -4.52 -8.42 -9.81
CA ARG A 120 -5.44 -7.52 -10.53
C ARG A 120 -6.70 -7.20 -9.74
N LEU A 121 -7.28 -8.20 -9.05
CA LEU A 121 -8.49 -8.03 -8.25
C LEU A 121 -8.22 -7.13 -7.04
N PHE A 122 -7.15 -7.38 -6.29
CA PHE A 122 -6.83 -6.58 -5.10
C PHE A 122 -6.41 -5.15 -5.45
N VAL A 123 -5.60 -4.95 -6.50
CA VAL A 123 -5.28 -3.59 -6.98
C VAL A 123 -6.54 -2.89 -7.51
N GLY A 124 -7.41 -3.59 -8.23
CA GLY A 124 -8.67 -3.02 -8.73
C GLY A 124 -9.63 -2.62 -7.61
N ALA A 125 -9.68 -3.42 -6.53
CA ALA A 125 -10.43 -3.09 -5.32
C ALA A 125 -9.84 -1.85 -4.64
N ASP A 126 -8.52 -1.78 -4.46
CA ASP A 126 -7.85 -0.61 -3.88
C ASP A 126 -8.11 0.67 -4.69
N VAL A 127 -8.01 0.61 -6.03
CA VAL A 127 -8.34 1.75 -6.90
C VAL A 127 -9.80 2.16 -6.77
N SER A 128 -10.74 1.20 -6.71
CA SER A 128 -12.15 1.49 -6.50
C SER A 128 -12.40 2.19 -5.16
N THR A 129 -11.75 1.72 -4.10
CA THR A 129 -11.86 2.33 -2.76
C THR A 129 -11.27 3.74 -2.72
N LEU A 130 -10.15 3.98 -3.43
CA LEU A 130 -9.56 5.30 -3.57
C LEU A 130 -10.49 6.27 -4.29
N ILE A 131 -11.17 5.81 -5.34
CA ILE A 131 -12.17 6.64 -6.05
C ILE A 131 -13.31 7.01 -5.10
N LEU A 132 -13.84 6.05 -4.33
CA LEU A 132 -14.88 6.33 -3.33
C LEU A 132 -14.39 7.37 -2.31
N GLN A 133 -13.18 7.21 -1.78
CA GLN A 133 -12.61 8.15 -0.81
C GLN A 133 -12.39 9.55 -1.43
N GLY A 134 -11.88 9.63 -2.66
CA GLY A 134 -11.67 10.90 -3.35
C GLY A 134 -12.99 11.62 -3.66
N LEU A 135 -14.01 10.89 -4.12
CA LEU A 135 -15.35 11.44 -4.36
C LEU A 135 -16.00 11.91 -3.06
N GLY A 136 -15.95 11.07 -2.01
CA GLY A 136 -16.46 11.42 -0.69
C GLY A 136 -15.79 12.66 -0.12
N ALA A 137 -14.44 12.72 -0.17
CA ALA A 137 -13.67 13.87 0.31
C ALA A 137 -13.96 15.15 -0.49
N SER A 138 -14.20 15.04 -1.80
CA SER A 138 -14.59 16.18 -2.64
C SER A 138 -15.97 16.73 -2.22
N ILE A 139 -16.93 15.85 -1.94
CA ILE A 139 -18.28 16.23 -1.49
C ILE A 139 -18.23 16.82 -0.07
N MET A 140 -17.36 16.31 0.81
CA MET A 140 -17.12 16.88 2.15
C MET A 140 -16.67 18.34 2.13
N GLY A 141 -16.00 18.78 1.06
CA GLY A 141 -15.54 20.16 0.90
C GLY A 141 -16.64 21.17 0.56
N THR A 142 -17.89 20.74 0.43
CA THR A 142 -19.03 21.63 0.11
C THR A 142 -19.54 22.37 1.34
N MET A 143 -20.16 23.54 1.15
CA MET A 143 -20.78 24.32 2.23
C MET A 143 -22.20 23.82 2.61
N GLN A 144 -22.65 22.70 2.04
CA GLN A 144 -23.98 22.12 2.29
C GLN A 144 -23.88 20.97 3.29
N LEU A 145 -24.55 21.11 4.44
CA LEU A 145 -24.44 20.15 5.55
C LEU A 145 -24.82 18.72 5.15
N GLU A 146 -25.93 18.55 4.45
CA GLU A 146 -26.39 17.21 4.05
C GLU A 146 -25.40 16.53 3.10
N LEU A 147 -24.83 17.29 2.16
CA LEU A 147 -23.79 16.79 1.26
C LEU A 147 -22.51 16.47 2.01
N ALA A 148 -22.05 17.34 2.90
CA ALA A 148 -20.81 17.11 3.64
C ALA A 148 -20.88 15.84 4.50
N LEU A 149 -22.00 15.60 5.18
CA LEU A 149 -22.25 14.37 5.94
C LEU A 149 -22.37 13.13 5.04
N ALA A 150 -22.96 13.27 3.85
CA ALA A 150 -22.99 12.19 2.86
C ALA A 150 -21.57 11.86 2.36
N GLY A 151 -20.76 12.88 2.08
CA GLY A 151 -19.36 12.75 1.69
C GLY A 151 -18.54 12.00 2.74
N GLU A 152 -18.69 12.36 4.02
CA GLU A 152 -18.01 11.68 5.14
C GLU A 152 -18.35 10.19 5.19
N LYS A 153 -19.63 9.84 5.05
CA LYS A 153 -20.08 8.44 4.98
C LYS A 153 -19.51 7.70 3.78
N ILE A 154 -19.40 8.36 2.62
CA ILE A 154 -18.79 7.78 1.42
C ILE A 154 -17.29 7.48 1.66
N VAL A 155 -16.56 8.39 2.31
CA VAL A 155 -15.15 8.16 2.67
C VAL A 155 -15.03 6.97 3.63
N ILE A 156 -15.84 6.92 4.69
CA ILE A 156 -15.86 5.82 5.66
C ILE A 156 -16.17 4.49 4.95
N ALA A 157 -17.14 4.47 4.03
CA ALA A 157 -17.47 3.27 3.26
C ALA A 157 -16.28 2.80 2.40
N GLY A 158 -15.57 3.73 1.75
CA GLY A 158 -14.35 3.42 0.99
C GLY A 158 -13.25 2.83 1.87
N LEU A 159 -12.99 3.42 3.04
CA LEU A 159 -12.01 2.92 4.01
C LEU A 159 -12.39 1.55 4.57
N ALA A 160 -13.67 1.33 4.87
CA ALA A 160 -14.17 0.04 5.36
C ALA A 160 -14.01 -1.06 4.31
N LEU A 161 -14.34 -0.76 3.06
CA LEU A 161 -14.14 -1.68 1.94
C LEU A 161 -12.65 -1.97 1.70
N GLN A 162 -11.77 -0.98 1.88
CA GLN A 162 -10.31 -1.16 1.79
C GLN A 162 -9.81 -2.11 2.89
N VAL A 163 -10.22 -1.93 4.15
CA VAL A 163 -9.90 -2.83 5.26
C VAL A 163 -10.42 -4.25 4.99
N ALA A 164 -11.67 -4.39 4.57
CA ALA A 164 -12.28 -5.69 4.27
C ALA A 164 -11.54 -6.42 3.14
N THR A 165 -11.16 -5.69 2.09
CA THR A 165 -10.36 -6.19 0.96
C THR A 165 -9.00 -6.69 1.43
N PHE A 166 -8.33 -5.94 2.30
CA PHE A 166 -7.02 -6.30 2.81
C PHE A 166 -7.06 -7.50 3.78
N ILE A 167 -8.10 -7.60 4.62
CA ILE A 167 -8.36 -8.80 5.45
C ILE A 167 -8.58 -10.01 4.54
N THR A 168 -9.37 -9.86 3.49
CA THR A 168 -9.61 -10.92 2.50
C THR A 168 -8.30 -11.38 1.87
N PHE A 169 -7.41 -10.46 1.49
CA PHE A 169 -6.06 -10.79 1.01
C PHE A 169 -5.25 -11.62 2.00
N LEU A 170 -5.28 -11.28 3.29
CA LEU A 170 -4.59 -12.05 4.34
C LEU A 170 -5.17 -13.46 4.51
N VAL A 171 -6.50 -13.61 4.41
CA VAL A 171 -7.16 -14.92 4.42
C VAL A 171 -6.69 -15.77 3.23
N PHE A 172 -6.67 -15.21 2.01
CA PHE A 172 -6.15 -15.90 0.83
C PHE A 172 -4.67 -16.29 0.96
N THR A 173 -3.85 -15.39 1.49
CA THR A 173 -2.42 -15.66 1.76
C THR A 173 -2.25 -16.83 2.74
N THR A 174 -3.11 -16.89 3.76
CA THR A 174 -3.09 -17.94 4.80
C THR A 174 -3.62 -19.27 4.30
N ASP A 175 -4.70 -19.28 3.53
CA ASP A 175 -5.18 -20.49 2.87
C ASP A 175 -4.11 -21.08 1.94
N PHE A 176 -3.43 -20.23 1.14
CA PHE A 176 -2.31 -20.65 0.31
C PHE A 176 -1.16 -21.25 1.15
N HIS A 177 -0.77 -20.60 2.25
CA HIS A 177 0.27 -21.11 3.15
C HIS A 177 -0.08 -22.50 3.70
N ILE A 178 -1.30 -22.68 4.21
CA ILE A 178 -1.77 -23.95 4.79
C ILE A 178 -1.77 -25.05 3.72
N ARG A 179 -2.33 -24.77 2.53
CA ARG A 179 -2.41 -25.75 1.43
C ARG A 179 -1.03 -26.16 0.93
N MET A 180 -0.14 -25.20 0.74
CA MET A 180 1.24 -25.46 0.31
C MET A 180 1.96 -26.32 1.36
N ASN A 181 1.88 -25.95 2.65
CA ASN A 181 2.52 -26.72 3.72
C ASN A 181 1.99 -28.17 3.81
N ARG A 182 0.70 -28.38 3.55
CA ARG A 182 0.09 -29.72 3.50
C ARG A 182 0.63 -30.55 2.33
N GLN A 183 0.82 -29.96 1.16
CA GLN A 183 1.35 -30.67 0.00
C GLN A 183 2.85 -30.94 0.10
N THR A 184 3.64 -30.00 0.64
CA THR A 184 5.05 -30.25 0.96
C THR A 184 5.18 -31.43 1.93
N ARG A 185 4.34 -31.50 2.97
CA ARG A 185 4.32 -32.63 3.92
C ARG A 185 3.89 -33.96 3.29
N ARG A 186 3.06 -33.93 2.24
CA ARG A 186 2.63 -35.13 1.50
C ARG A 186 3.65 -35.59 0.46
N GLY A 187 4.74 -34.86 0.25
CA GLY A 187 5.75 -35.17 -0.77
C GLY A 187 5.27 -34.97 -2.21
N THR A 188 4.09 -34.39 -2.42
CA THR A 188 3.49 -34.20 -3.75
C THR A 188 4.09 -33.02 -4.53
N VAL A 189 4.78 -32.12 -3.82
CA VAL A 189 5.52 -30.99 -4.41
C VAL A 189 6.92 -31.02 -3.80
N ALA A 190 7.93 -31.31 -4.61
CA ALA A 190 9.33 -31.22 -4.17
C ALA A 190 9.65 -29.73 -3.89
N PRO A 191 10.00 -29.35 -2.65
CA PRO A 191 10.34 -27.97 -2.36
C PRO A 191 11.61 -27.58 -3.12
N VAL A 192 11.50 -26.65 -4.06
CA VAL A 192 12.66 -26.10 -4.79
C VAL A 192 13.61 -25.37 -3.82
N SER A 193 13.06 -24.77 -2.75
CA SER A 193 13.79 -24.24 -1.57
C SER A 193 12.80 -23.88 -0.45
N ASP A 194 13.24 -23.76 0.82
CA ASP A 194 12.42 -23.26 1.94
C ASP A 194 12.24 -21.73 1.94
N GLU A 195 12.70 -21.05 0.88
CA GLU A 195 12.70 -19.59 0.80
C GLU A 195 11.28 -19.00 0.69
N TRP A 196 10.32 -19.75 0.10
CA TRP A 196 8.93 -19.31 0.00
C TRP A 196 8.29 -19.07 1.38
N ARG A 197 8.68 -19.85 2.41
CA ARG A 197 8.19 -19.67 3.79
C ARG A 197 8.69 -18.35 4.37
N LYS A 198 9.96 -18.02 4.15
CA LYS A 198 10.56 -16.76 4.60
C LYS A 198 9.85 -15.57 3.95
N ILE A 199 9.58 -15.64 2.64
CA ILE A 199 8.85 -14.60 1.91
C ILE A 199 7.41 -14.45 2.44
N LEU A 200 6.72 -15.54 2.78
CA LEU A 200 5.39 -15.47 3.39
C LEU A 200 5.39 -14.78 4.75
N TRP A 201 6.36 -15.09 5.63
CA TRP A 201 6.49 -14.40 6.91
C TRP A 201 6.71 -12.89 6.74
N ILE A 202 7.54 -12.52 5.78
CA ILE A 202 7.76 -11.12 5.39
C ILE A 202 6.45 -10.48 4.91
N LEU A 203 5.73 -11.17 4.02
CA LEU A 203 4.44 -10.71 3.51
C LEU A 203 3.45 -10.48 4.66
N TYR A 204 3.37 -11.40 5.63
CA TYR A 204 2.52 -11.21 6.81
C TYR A 204 2.91 -9.97 7.60
N THR A 205 4.20 -9.78 7.91
CA THR A 205 4.65 -8.61 8.68
C THR A 205 4.30 -7.31 7.96
N VAL A 206 4.61 -7.19 6.66
CA VAL A 206 4.35 -5.97 5.89
C VAL A 206 2.84 -5.76 5.72
N SER A 207 2.08 -6.81 5.42
CA SER A 207 0.62 -6.75 5.33
C SER A 207 -0.04 -6.34 6.65
N SER A 208 0.42 -6.85 7.80
CA SER A 208 -0.13 -6.44 9.10
C SER A 208 0.09 -4.96 9.38
N LEU A 209 1.24 -4.39 9.00
CA LEU A 209 1.50 -2.95 9.15
C LEU A 209 0.60 -2.10 8.26
N VAL A 210 0.41 -2.49 7.00
CA VAL A 210 -0.52 -1.79 6.09
C VAL A 210 -1.96 -1.92 6.57
N LEU A 211 -2.37 -3.09 7.06
CA LEU A 211 -3.71 -3.28 7.64
C LEU A 211 -3.92 -2.39 8.86
N ALA A 212 -2.95 -2.34 9.79
CA ALA A 212 -3.03 -1.49 10.96
C ALA A 212 -3.25 -0.01 10.58
N ARG A 213 -2.54 0.47 9.56
CA ARG A 213 -2.72 1.82 8.99
C ARG A 213 -4.13 2.01 8.39
N CYS A 214 -4.62 1.06 7.58
CA CYS A 214 -5.96 1.13 7.01
C CYS A 214 -7.05 1.13 8.09
N THR A 215 -6.90 0.32 9.14
CA THR A 215 -7.81 0.27 10.28
C THR A 215 -7.76 1.57 11.10
N PHE A 216 -6.56 2.12 11.34
CA PHE A 216 -6.41 3.42 11.98
C PHE A 216 -7.15 4.51 11.20
N ARG A 217 -6.96 4.57 9.87
CA ARG A 217 -7.65 5.53 9.00
C ARG A 217 -9.16 5.37 9.03
N LEU A 218 -9.66 4.13 9.02
CA LEU A 218 -11.08 3.86 9.18
C LEU A 218 -11.62 4.41 10.52
N ILE A 219 -10.92 4.15 11.62
CA ILE A 219 -11.32 4.63 12.96
C ILE A 219 -11.24 6.16 13.02
N GLU A 220 -10.17 6.75 12.51
CA GLU A 220 -9.96 8.20 12.46
C GLU A 220 -11.14 8.92 11.79
N TYR A 221 -11.57 8.46 10.61
CA TYR A 221 -12.73 9.02 9.91
C TYR A 221 -14.06 8.64 10.57
N ALA A 222 -14.21 7.43 11.10
CA ALA A 222 -15.45 7.00 11.75
C ALA A 222 -15.73 7.74 13.07
N MET A 223 -14.69 8.23 13.76
CA MET A 223 -14.84 9.05 14.96
C MET A 223 -15.23 10.50 14.65
N GLY A 224 -15.06 10.94 13.40
CA GLY A 224 -15.47 12.26 12.91
C GLY A 224 -14.44 13.37 13.15
N ASN A 225 -14.62 14.50 12.45
CA ASN A 225 -13.66 15.61 12.40
C ASN A 225 -13.30 16.22 13.77
N ALA A 226 -14.20 16.17 14.75
CA ALA A 226 -13.99 16.70 16.11
C ALA A 226 -13.27 15.74 17.06
N ALA A 227 -13.03 14.50 16.65
CA ALA A 227 -12.45 13.50 17.51
C ALA A 227 -10.96 13.75 17.79
N TYR A 228 -10.52 13.23 18.94
CA TYR A 228 -9.15 13.35 19.42
C TYR A 228 -8.10 12.94 18.37
N LEU A 229 -8.39 11.90 17.57
CA LEU A 229 -7.47 11.39 16.55
C LEU A 229 -7.18 12.42 15.45
N ILE A 230 -8.22 13.06 14.90
CA ILE A 230 -8.07 14.12 13.90
C ILE A 230 -7.60 15.43 14.54
N ALA A 231 -7.92 15.66 15.81
CA ALA A 231 -7.54 16.90 16.51
C ALA A 231 -6.07 16.95 16.94
N HIS A 232 -5.34 15.83 16.93
CA HIS A 232 -3.94 15.78 17.35
C HIS A 232 -3.03 15.30 16.23
N GLU A 233 -2.06 16.13 15.86
CA GLU A 233 -1.17 15.82 14.74
C GLU A 233 -0.28 14.58 14.95
N TRP A 234 0.13 14.31 16.19
CA TRP A 234 1.07 13.23 16.50
C TRP A 234 0.50 11.85 16.13
N THR A 235 -0.82 11.67 16.13
CA THR A 235 -1.48 10.41 15.81
C THR A 235 -1.22 10.02 14.34
N LEU A 236 -1.27 11.00 13.43
CA LEU A 236 -0.93 10.82 12.02
C LEU A 236 0.52 10.37 11.88
N TYR A 237 1.47 11.01 12.57
CA TYR A 237 2.88 10.62 12.44
C TYR A 237 3.17 9.22 12.99
N VAL A 238 2.57 8.84 14.12
CA VAL A 238 2.81 7.55 14.75
C VAL A 238 2.08 6.42 14.04
N PHE A 239 0.79 6.59 13.75
CA PHE A 239 -0.05 5.52 13.23
C PHE A 239 -0.16 5.51 11.71
N ASP A 240 0.36 6.52 11.02
CA ASP A 240 0.43 6.53 9.56
C ASP A 240 1.87 6.56 9.04
N THR A 241 2.59 7.67 9.26
CA THR A 241 3.94 7.88 8.73
C THR A 241 4.91 6.79 9.17
N THR A 242 4.95 6.49 10.47
CA THR A 242 5.92 5.54 11.03
C THR A 242 5.67 4.13 10.50
N LEU A 243 4.41 3.71 10.38
CA LEU A 243 4.07 2.40 9.80
C LEU A 243 4.56 2.28 8.35
N MET A 244 4.40 3.33 7.54
CA MET A 244 4.87 3.33 6.14
C MET A 244 6.39 3.36 6.03
N VAL A 245 7.08 4.08 6.91
CA VAL A 245 8.55 4.05 6.99
C VAL A 245 9.04 2.65 7.32
N ILE A 246 8.43 1.96 8.30
CA ILE A 246 8.79 0.58 8.65
C ILE A 246 8.55 -0.35 7.45
N VAL A 247 7.41 -0.24 6.77
CA VAL A 247 7.11 -1.01 5.54
C VAL A 247 8.21 -0.82 4.49
N LEU A 248 8.62 0.41 4.23
CA LEU A 248 9.67 0.71 3.25
C LEU A 248 11.04 0.18 3.64
N VAL A 249 11.41 0.27 4.92
CA VAL A 249 12.65 -0.30 5.45
C VAL A 249 12.64 -1.82 5.31
N LEU A 250 11.53 -2.47 5.67
CA LEU A 250 11.37 -3.92 5.49
C LEU A 250 11.50 -4.30 4.01
N LEU A 251 10.81 -3.60 3.10
CA LEU A 251 10.93 -3.85 1.66
C LEU A 251 12.33 -3.59 1.11
N LEU A 252 13.10 -2.67 1.72
CA LEU A 252 14.49 -2.39 1.33
C LEU A 252 15.44 -3.50 1.79
N VAL A 253 15.39 -3.85 3.08
CA VAL A 253 16.30 -4.84 3.71
C VAL A 253 16.05 -6.23 3.15
N LEU A 254 14.78 -6.60 3.01
CA LEU A 254 14.38 -7.94 2.63
C LEU A 254 14.54 -8.22 1.14
N GLN A 255 14.86 -7.18 0.34
CA GLN A 255 15.15 -7.21 -1.09
C GLN A 255 14.26 -8.23 -1.83
N PRO A 256 13.05 -7.84 -2.27
CA PRO A 256 12.12 -8.69 -3.04
C PRO A 256 12.73 -9.37 -4.27
N THR A 257 13.94 -8.94 -4.66
CA THR A 257 14.71 -9.34 -5.83
C THR A 257 15.70 -10.46 -5.60
N LYS A 258 16.13 -10.75 -4.36
CA LYS A 258 17.10 -11.84 -4.07
C LYS A 258 16.52 -13.23 -4.30
N TYR A 259 15.21 -13.38 -4.17
CA TYR A 259 14.54 -14.69 -4.18
C TYR A 259 13.71 -14.93 -5.44
N VAL A 260 13.97 -14.18 -6.51
CA VAL A 260 13.24 -14.28 -7.79
C VAL A 260 14.20 -14.75 -8.89
N PRO A 261 14.12 -16.02 -9.33
CA PRO A 261 14.82 -16.51 -10.51
C PRO A 261 14.48 -15.62 -11.70
N GLN A 262 15.50 -15.25 -12.47
CA GLN A 262 15.35 -14.38 -13.62
C GLN A 262 14.47 -15.03 -14.68
N GLU A 263 13.28 -14.46 -14.92
CA GLU A 263 12.40 -14.79 -16.06
C GLU A 263 13.13 -14.63 -17.41
N ASN A 264 14.22 -13.84 -17.46
CA ASN A 264 15.05 -13.62 -18.64
C ASN A 264 15.86 -14.84 -19.12
N ARG A 265 16.02 -15.91 -18.31
CA ARG A 265 16.78 -17.09 -18.78
C ARG A 265 15.97 -17.95 -19.76
N LYS A 266 14.63 -17.94 -19.66
CA LYS A 266 13.78 -18.76 -20.54
C LYS A 266 13.69 -18.22 -21.97
N LEU A 267 13.68 -16.90 -22.15
CA LEU A 267 13.71 -16.28 -23.49
C LEU A 267 15.06 -16.49 -24.16
N SER A 268 16.17 -16.31 -23.43
CA SER A 268 17.50 -16.58 -23.99
C SER A 268 17.73 -18.05 -24.34
N GLN A 269 17.17 -19.00 -23.57
CA GLN A 269 17.28 -20.43 -23.89
C GLN A 269 16.35 -20.87 -25.02
N SER A 270 15.11 -20.35 -25.09
CA SER A 270 14.20 -20.65 -26.22
C SER A 270 14.73 -20.09 -27.54
N ASP A 271 15.32 -18.90 -27.51
CA ASP A 271 15.89 -18.28 -28.70
C ASP A 271 17.17 -19.00 -29.14
N SER A 272 17.96 -19.52 -28.20
CA SER A 272 19.16 -20.32 -28.51
C SER A 272 18.82 -21.73 -29.03
N GLU A 273 17.79 -22.37 -28.47
CA GLU A 273 17.32 -23.69 -28.94
C GLU A 273 16.61 -23.60 -30.29
N GLY A 274 15.83 -22.53 -30.54
CA GLY A 274 15.23 -22.25 -31.84
C GLY A 274 16.27 -22.03 -32.94
N LEU A 275 17.32 -21.24 -32.65
CA LEU A 275 18.42 -21.00 -33.58
C LEU A 275 19.27 -22.25 -33.86
N ALA A 276 19.44 -23.13 -32.87
CA ALA A 276 20.15 -24.39 -33.05
C ALA A 276 19.38 -25.37 -33.95
N MET A 277 18.05 -25.44 -33.83
CA MET A 277 17.19 -26.28 -34.67
C MET A 277 17.07 -25.79 -36.11
N GLU A 278 17.20 -24.49 -36.37
CA GLU A 278 17.12 -23.92 -37.72
C GLU A 278 18.45 -24.07 -38.50
N SER A 279 19.52 -24.49 -37.82
CA SER A 279 20.87 -24.67 -38.38
C SER A 279 21.29 -26.14 -38.62
N ALA A 280 20.40 -27.10 -38.36
CA ALA A 280 20.60 -28.54 -38.55
C ALA A 280 19.70 -29.09 -39.65
#